data_AF-A0A7J6BK48-F1
#
_entry.id   AF-A0A7J6BK48-F1
#
_cell.length_a   1.000
_cell.length_b   1.000
_cell.length_c   1.000
_cell.angle_alpha   90.00
_cell.angle_beta   90.00
_cell.angle_gamma   90.00
#
_symmetry.space_group_name_H-M   'P 1'
#
loop_
_entity.id
_entity.type
_entity.pdbx_description
1 polymer ?
#
loop_
_entity_poly.entity_id
_entity_poly.type
_entity_poly.pdbx_seq_one_letter_code
_entity_poly.pdbx_strand_id
1 'polypeptide(L)'
;MYAVVTQQDSDVVIVAASNWLSEDKKQCYWPPFKSLEKCMEAVQNRIKPETGGKPWEKLNISFYREYGTFDKAKEGQKEIKEQKERSFLLATGFSGIKDKDLKALKEYKDELFQMLRDIKSMVQGNSVMLKKLLKDKDSEVPISTSIPSKDDETKLNLPLTTFKDVARTERELSNPTTRQKYVNYLSMLGGIQPKFVIKNIMQQVLSDDLARQFNRRGRGDKKPFSELILTDVIRDAASKQSIMRDECETEIKNYLSCIADRIGRKRPIE
;
A
#
# COMPACT_ATOMS: atom_id res chain seq x y z
N MET A 1 11.54 38.45 -24.53
CA MET A 1 11.53 38.76 -23.08
C MET A 1 10.90 37.59 -22.35
N TYR A 2 11.41 37.32 -21.16
CA TYR A 2 10.97 36.24 -20.28
C TYR A 2 10.67 36.84 -18.91
N ALA A 3 9.57 36.47 -18.30
CA ALA A 3 9.15 36.95 -16.99
C ALA A 3 9.38 35.87 -15.92
N VAL A 4 9.87 36.29 -14.75
CA VAL A 4 9.85 35.43 -13.55
C VAL A 4 8.61 35.80 -12.74
N VAL A 5 7.80 34.79 -12.45
CA VAL A 5 6.51 34.95 -11.78
C VAL A 5 6.32 33.84 -10.74
N THR A 6 5.50 34.08 -9.72
CA THR A 6 5.05 33.07 -8.76
C THR A 6 3.60 32.75 -9.03
N GLN A 7 3.24 31.47 -9.10
CA GLN A 7 1.84 31.05 -9.12
C GLN A 7 1.22 31.22 -7.73
N GLN A 8 0.09 31.92 -7.63
CA GLN A 8 -0.51 32.23 -6.33
C GLN A 8 -1.04 30.98 -5.59
N ASP A 9 -1.55 29.98 -6.31
CA ASP A 9 -2.16 28.80 -5.68
C ASP A 9 -1.13 27.83 -5.10
N SER A 10 0.04 27.70 -5.73
CA SER A 10 1.07 26.72 -5.38
C SER A 10 2.33 27.33 -4.77
N ASP A 11 2.41 28.67 -4.78
CA ASP A 11 3.58 29.47 -4.45
C ASP A 11 4.86 29.12 -5.25
N VAL A 12 4.71 28.38 -6.36
CA VAL A 12 5.84 27.94 -7.19
C VAL A 12 6.33 29.08 -8.07
N VAL A 13 7.63 29.38 -7.97
CA VAL A 13 8.33 30.34 -8.84
C VAL A 13 8.65 29.69 -10.19
N ILE A 14 8.17 30.28 -11.29
CA ILE A 14 8.29 29.79 -12.67
C ILE A 14 8.82 30.88 -13.61
N VAL A 15 9.38 30.45 -14.75
CA VAL A 15 9.74 31.34 -15.86
C VAL A 15 8.68 31.19 -16.93
N ALA A 16 8.06 32.29 -17.32
CA ALA A 16 7.09 32.36 -18.40
C ALA A 16 7.62 33.25 -19.52
N ALA A 17 7.11 33.06 -20.74
CA ALA A 17 7.37 34.02 -21.81
C ALA A 17 6.57 35.30 -21.55
N SER A 18 7.15 36.49 -21.77
CA SER A 18 6.45 37.76 -21.47
C SER A 18 5.14 37.91 -22.25
N ASN A 19 5.04 37.32 -23.44
CA ASN A 19 3.82 37.31 -24.26
C ASN A 19 2.71 36.40 -23.73
N TRP A 20 2.94 35.68 -22.64
CA TRP A 20 1.92 34.87 -21.96
C TRP A 20 1.27 35.61 -20.80
N LEU A 21 1.81 36.77 -20.41
CA LEU A 21 1.24 37.57 -19.34
C LEU A 21 0.09 38.41 -19.88
N SER A 22 -0.92 38.64 -19.05
CA SER A 22 -1.93 39.66 -19.29
C SER A 22 -1.30 41.07 -19.25
N GLU A 23 -1.98 42.06 -19.84
CA GLU A 23 -1.51 43.45 -19.86
C GLU A 23 -1.26 44.02 -18.46
N ASP A 24 -2.08 43.62 -17.49
CA ASP A 24 -1.95 44.00 -16.08
C ASP A 24 -0.92 43.17 -15.30
N LYS A 25 -0.31 42.16 -15.93
CA LYS A 25 0.68 41.22 -15.37
C LYS A 25 0.20 40.46 -14.12
N LYS A 26 -1.11 40.32 -13.93
CA LYS A 26 -1.69 39.55 -12.82
C LYS A 26 -2.03 38.11 -13.21
N GLN A 27 -2.12 37.83 -14.50
CA GLN A 27 -2.46 36.52 -15.03
C GLN A 27 -1.43 36.05 -16.05
N CYS A 28 -1.21 34.74 -16.12
CA CYS A 28 -0.36 34.11 -17.10
C CYS A 28 -1.10 32.95 -17.77
N TYR A 29 -1.10 32.92 -19.09
CA TYR A 29 -1.53 31.75 -19.84
C TYR A 29 -0.48 30.66 -19.72
N TRP A 30 -0.90 29.44 -19.36
CA TRP A 30 0.00 28.31 -19.17
C TRP A 30 -0.35 27.14 -20.10
N PRO A 31 0.65 26.56 -20.79
CA PRO A 31 0.39 25.52 -21.77
C PRO A 31 0.00 24.18 -21.10
N PRO A 32 -0.90 23.38 -21.69
CA PRO A 32 -1.41 22.13 -21.11
C PRO A 32 -0.44 20.93 -21.28
N PHE A 33 0.87 21.16 -21.40
CA PHE A 33 1.83 20.08 -21.61
C PHE A 33 2.14 19.36 -20.30
N LYS A 34 2.10 18.02 -20.35
CA LYS A 34 2.47 17.15 -19.20
C LYS A 34 3.98 16.92 -19.07
N SER A 35 4.73 17.15 -20.15
CA SER A 35 6.19 16.98 -20.16
C SER A 35 6.87 18.31 -19.84
N LEU A 36 7.81 18.26 -18.90
CA LEU A 36 8.61 19.42 -18.50
C LEU A 36 9.45 19.97 -19.67
N GLU A 37 10.01 19.08 -20.50
CA GLU A 37 10.81 19.46 -21.67
C GLU A 37 9.97 20.25 -22.68
N LYS A 38 8.75 19.78 -22.98
CA LYS A 38 7.82 20.48 -23.89
C LYS A 38 7.39 21.83 -23.32
N CYS A 39 7.16 21.94 -22.01
CA CYS A 39 6.91 23.23 -21.36
C CYS A 39 8.10 24.18 -21.50
N MET A 40 9.32 23.70 -21.27
CA MET A 40 10.53 24.51 -21.39
C MET A 40 10.77 25.00 -22.82
N GLU A 41 10.62 24.10 -23.79
CA GLU A 41 10.72 24.41 -25.21
C GLU A 41 9.67 25.45 -25.62
N ALA A 42 8.43 25.32 -25.15
CA ALA A 42 7.38 26.29 -25.40
C ALA A 42 7.71 27.69 -24.85
N VAL A 43 8.30 27.76 -23.65
CA VAL A 43 8.76 29.03 -23.07
C VAL A 43 9.87 29.63 -23.93
N GLN A 44 10.90 28.85 -24.28
CA GLN A 44 12.04 29.30 -25.08
C GLN A 44 11.62 29.78 -26.49
N ASN A 45 10.72 29.04 -27.12
CA ASN A 45 10.17 29.37 -28.44
C ASN A 45 9.09 30.46 -28.39
N ARG A 46 8.65 30.86 -27.18
CA ARG A 46 7.66 31.93 -26.94
C ARG A 46 6.38 31.71 -27.76
N ILE A 47 5.94 30.46 -27.83
CA ILE A 47 4.77 30.08 -28.63
C ILE A 47 3.54 30.88 -28.20
N LYS A 48 2.65 31.23 -29.13
CA LYS A 48 1.45 32.00 -28.78
C LYS A 48 0.41 31.09 -28.11
N PRO A 49 -0.42 31.60 -27.20
CA PRO A 49 -1.48 30.84 -26.52
C PRO A 49 -2.65 30.38 -27.42
N GLU A 50 -2.46 30.32 -28.75
CA GLU A 50 -3.52 30.09 -29.75
C GLU A 50 -3.41 28.74 -30.48
N THR A 51 -2.44 27.90 -30.12
CA THR A 51 -2.10 26.74 -30.95
C THR A 51 -2.84 25.47 -30.54
N GLY A 52 -3.85 25.08 -31.32
CA GLY A 52 -4.18 23.66 -31.56
C GLY A 52 -5.13 22.96 -30.57
N GLY A 53 -6.31 23.53 -30.30
CA GLY A 53 -7.49 22.75 -29.89
C GLY A 53 -7.70 22.50 -28.38
N LYS A 54 -6.80 22.95 -27.50
CA LYS A 54 -7.06 23.02 -26.05
C LYS A 54 -6.71 24.41 -25.51
N PRO A 55 -7.63 25.09 -24.79
CA PRO A 55 -7.35 26.41 -24.24
C PRO A 55 -6.23 26.30 -23.19
N TRP A 56 -5.30 27.26 -23.23
CA TRP A 56 -4.31 27.39 -22.17
C TRP A 56 -4.99 27.84 -20.88
N GLU A 57 -4.54 27.30 -19.76
CA GLU A 57 -5.08 27.65 -18.45
C GLU A 57 -4.61 29.05 -18.05
N LYS A 58 -5.50 29.85 -17.46
CA LYS A 58 -5.13 31.16 -16.90
C LYS A 58 -4.77 30.98 -15.43
N LEU A 59 -3.49 31.17 -15.12
CA LEU A 59 -2.98 31.11 -13.76
C LEU A 59 -2.92 32.52 -13.16
N ASN A 60 -3.35 32.66 -11.91
CA ASN A 60 -3.10 33.88 -11.14
C ASN A 60 -1.64 33.91 -10.70
N ILE A 61 -0.98 35.03 -10.96
CA ILE A 61 0.45 35.17 -10.73
C ILE A 61 0.80 36.44 -9.96
N SER A 62 1.93 36.38 -9.26
CA SER A 62 2.66 37.53 -8.76
C SER A 62 3.89 37.74 -9.62
N PHE A 63 3.90 38.85 -10.36
CA PHE A 63 4.99 39.23 -11.25
C PHE A 63 6.18 39.82 -10.48
N TYR A 64 7.41 39.47 -10.87
CA TYR A 64 8.62 40.03 -10.28
C TYR A 64 9.39 40.91 -11.28
N ARG A 65 9.93 40.31 -12.33
CA ARG A 65 10.82 40.99 -13.28
C ARG A 65 10.83 40.30 -14.64
N GLU A 66 11.13 41.06 -15.69
CA GLU A 66 11.41 40.57 -17.03
C GLU A 66 12.90 40.61 -17.37
N TYR A 67 13.32 39.66 -18.20
CA TYR A 67 14.69 39.45 -18.62
C TYR A 67 14.76 39.30 -20.14
N GLY A 68 15.87 39.75 -20.72
CA GLY A 68 16.11 39.68 -22.16
C GLY A 68 16.26 38.26 -22.68
N THR A 69 16.95 37.40 -21.92
CA THR A 69 17.28 36.02 -22.29
C THR A 69 16.71 35.03 -21.29
N PHE A 70 16.53 33.78 -21.74
CA PHE A 70 16.00 32.70 -20.90
C PHE A 70 16.95 32.39 -19.73
N ASP A 71 18.26 32.40 -19.97
CA ASP A 71 19.26 32.10 -18.95
C ASP A 71 19.26 33.14 -17.82
N LYS A 72 19.15 34.43 -18.16
CA LYS A 72 19.00 35.50 -17.15
C LYS A 72 17.70 35.37 -16.36
N ALA A 73 16.62 34.94 -17.01
CA ALA A 73 15.37 34.65 -16.31
C ALA A 73 15.49 33.45 -15.37
N LYS A 74 16.28 32.43 -15.74
CA LYS A 74 16.56 31.28 -14.87
C LYS A 74 17.42 31.64 -13.66
N GLU A 75 18.39 32.51 -13.84
CA GLU A 75 19.17 33.07 -12.74
C GLU A 75 18.27 33.86 -11.79
N GLY A 76 17.44 34.78 -12.31
CA GLY A 76 16.43 35.50 -11.53
C GLY A 76 15.41 34.58 -10.82
N GLN A 77 15.00 33.48 -11.47
CA GLN A 77 14.15 32.46 -10.87
C GLN A 77 14.80 31.83 -9.63
N LYS A 78 16.12 31.57 -9.70
CA LYS A 78 16.88 31.01 -8.58
C LYS A 78 16.98 32.00 -7.43
N GLU A 79 17.32 33.26 -7.71
CA GLU A 79 17.41 34.32 -6.70
C GLU A 79 16.09 34.50 -5.94
N ILE A 80 14.96 34.54 -6.65
CA ILE A 80 13.63 34.70 -6.03
C ILE A 80 13.28 33.49 -5.16
N LYS A 81 13.63 32.27 -5.59
CA LYS A 81 13.45 31.06 -4.77
C LYS A 81 14.27 31.12 -3.48
N GLU A 82 15.53 31.52 -3.56
CA GLU A 82 16.40 31.68 -2.39
C GLU A 82 15.88 32.77 -1.45
N GLN A 83 15.39 33.89 -1.98
CA GLN A 83 14.82 34.97 -1.18
C GLN A 83 13.56 34.52 -0.43
N LYS A 84 12.69 33.74 -1.08
CA LYS A 84 11.50 33.16 -0.45
C LYS A 84 11.85 32.16 0.64
N GLU A 85 12.82 31.28 0.38
CA GLU A 85 13.30 30.31 1.37
C GLU A 85 13.89 31.03 2.60
N ARG A 86 14.73 32.06 2.38
CA ARG A 86 15.24 32.91 3.47
C ARG A 86 14.11 33.61 4.24
N SER A 87 13.13 34.17 3.54
CA SER A 87 11.99 34.85 4.17
C SER A 87 11.15 33.89 5.01
N PHE A 88 10.94 32.67 4.52
CA PHE A 88 10.24 31.62 5.25
C PHE A 88 10.99 31.21 6.53
N LEU A 89 12.31 31.02 6.45
CA LEU A 89 13.15 30.68 7.61
C LEU A 89 13.15 31.80 8.67
N LEU A 90 13.17 33.06 8.24
CA LEU A 90 13.04 34.22 9.15
C LEU A 90 11.66 34.26 9.83
N ALA A 91 10.58 34.06 9.06
CA ALA A 91 9.21 34.11 9.57
C ALA A 91 8.90 32.98 10.57
N THR A 92 9.53 31.82 10.40
CA THR A 92 9.31 30.64 11.26
C THR A 92 10.18 30.61 12.51
N GLY A 93 10.98 31.66 12.77
CA GLY A 93 11.85 31.74 13.94
C GLY A 93 13.10 30.85 13.87
N PHE A 94 13.36 30.22 12.71
CA PHE A 94 14.53 29.38 12.47
C PHE A 94 15.76 30.18 12.03
N SER A 95 15.90 31.45 12.46
CA SER A 95 17.02 32.31 12.08
C SER A 95 18.39 31.86 12.61
N GLY A 96 18.41 30.84 13.49
CA GLY A 96 19.62 30.33 14.16
C GLY A 96 20.19 29.02 13.58
N ILE A 97 19.62 28.48 12.50
CA ILE A 97 20.18 27.29 11.84
C ILE A 97 21.50 27.69 11.20
N LYS A 98 22.61 27.08 11.64
CA LYS A 98 23.94 27.35 11.06
C LYS A 98 23.94 26.87 9.61
N ASP A 99 24.67 27.54 8.71
CA ASP A 99 24.78 27.14 7.30
C ASP A 99 25.19 25.65 7.11
N LYS A 100 25.93 25.10 8.07
CA LYS A 100 26.29 23.68 8.12
C LYS A 100 25.07 22.77 8.31
N ASP A 101 24.14 23.15 9.18
CA ASP A 101 22.93 22.38 9.48
C ASP A 101 21.95 22.44 8.29
N LEU A 102 21.87 23.58 7.60
CA LEU A 102 21.07 23.73 6.39
C LEU A 102 21.64 22.89 5.22
N LYS A 103 22.98 22.82 5.10
CA LYS A 103 23.65 21.95 4.12
C LYS A 103 23.40 20.47 4.41
N ALA A 104 23.55 20.05 5.67
CA ALA A 104 23.28 18.67 6.08
C ALA A 104 21.81 18.27 5.84
N LEU A 105 20.87 19.18 6.11
CA LEU A 105 19.45 18.95 5.85
C LEU A 105 19.15 18.82 4.34
N LYS A 106 19.86 19.59 3.50
CA LYS A 106 19.74 19.50 2.04
C LYS A 106 20.30 18.19 1.50
N GLU A 107 21.46 17.75 2.02
CA GLU A 107 22.06 16.45 1.69
C GLU A 107 21.12 15.30 2.09
N TYR A 108 20.55 15.35 3.31
CA TYR A 108 19.58 14.37 3.77
C TYR A 108 18.30 14.35 2.90
N LYS A 109 17.81 15.53 2.50
CA LYS A 109 16.67 15.66 1.59
C LYS A 109 16.97 15.00 0.23
N ASP A 110 18.15 15.23 -0.32
CA ASP A 110 18.54 14.66 -1.62
C ASP A 110 18.68 13.13 -1.54
N GLU A 111 19.25 12.61 -0.45
CA GLU A 111 19.35 11.17 -0.18
C GLU A 111 17.96 10.52 -0.05
N LEU A 112 17.05 11.15 0.68
CA LEU A 112 15.66 10.69 0.81
C LEU A 112 14.93 10.68 -0.54
N PHE A 113 15.11 11.73 -1.36
CA PHE A 113 14.54 11.76 -2.71
C PHE A 113 15.11 10.69 -3.63
N GLN A 114 16.39 10.33 -3.45
CA GLN A 114 17.00 9.25 -4.21
C GLN A 114 16.39 7.90 -3.82
N MET A 115 16.29 7.61 -2.53
CA MET A 115 15.61 6.39 -2.05
C MET A 115 14.16 6.28 -2.57
N LEU A 116 13.42 7.38 -2.60
CA LEU A 116 12.06 7.40 -3.15
C LEU A 116 12.01 7.11 -4.65
N ARG A 117 12.98 7.61 -5.43
CA ARG A 117 13.09 7.28 -6.86
C ARG A 117 13.38 5.79 -7.06
N ASP A 118 14.26 5.23 -6.24
CA ASP A 118 14.64 3.82 -6.32
C ASP A 118 13.45 2.92 -5.96
N ILE A 119 12.71 3.23 -4.88
CA ILE A 119 11.47 2.53 -4.51
C ILE A 119 10.44 2.60 -5.64
N LYS A 120 10.24 3.78 -6.23
CA LYS A 120 9.31 3.94 -7.35
C LYS A 120 9.72 3.08 -8.55
N SER A 121 11.01 3.03 -8.87
CA SER A 121 11.56 2.19 -9.94
C SER A 121 11.31 0.70 -9.66
N MET A 122 11.60 0.24 -8.45
CA MET A 122 11.34 -1.14 -8.03
C MET A 122 9.86 -1.52 -8.12
N VAL A 123 8.95 -0.65 -7.65
CA VAL A 123 7.50 -0.89 -7.71
C VAL A 123 6.99 -0.93 -9.15
N GLN A 124 7.52 -0.09 -10.03
CA GLN A 124 7.20 -0.13 -11.46
C GLN A 124 7.70 -1.42 -12.12
N GLY A 125 8.93 -1.86 -11.79
CA GLY A 125 9.47 -3.14 -12.23
C GLY A 125 8.58 -4.32 -11.82
N ASN A 126 8.16 -4.36 -10.55
CA ASN A 126 7.24 -5.37 -10.03
C ASN A 126 5.90 -5.35 -10.80
N SER A 127 5.37 -4.16 -11.11
CA SER A 127 4.13 -4.02 -11.87
C SER A 127 4.23 -4.59 -13.29
N VAL A 128 5.39 -4.42 -13.95
CA VAL A 128 5.64 -4.99 -15.28
C VAL A 128 5.77 -6.52 -15.21
N MET A 129 6.50 -7.03 -14.23
CA MET A 129 6.66 -8.47 -14.03
C MET A 129 5.32 -9.16 -13.74
N LEU A 130 4.49 -8.56 -12.88
CA LEU A 130 3.14 -9.05 -12.59
C LEU A 130 2.26 -9.09 -13.86
N LYS A 131 2.30 -8.04 -14.69
CA LYS A 131 1.57 -8.03 -15.97
C LYS A 131 2.05 -9.12 -16.93
N LYS A 132 3.35 -9.42 -16.96
CA LYS A 132 3.92 -10.49 -17.79
C LYS A 132 3.44 -11.86 -17.32
N LEU A 133 3.48 -12.13 -16.02
CA LEU A 133 3.00 -13.40 -15.43
C LEU A 133 1.50 -13.63 -15.63
N LEU A 134 0.70 -12.55 -15.64
CA LEU A 134 -0.72 -12.64 -15.95
C LEU A 134 -0.98 -12.91 -17.43
N LYS A 135 -0.15 -12.37 -18.34
CA LYS A 135 -0.30 -12.57 -19.78
C LYS A 135 0.11 -13.98 -20.24
N ASP A 136 1.09 -14.59 -19.57
CA ASP A 136 1.55 -15.95 -19.85
C ASP A 136 0.53 -17.03 -19.40
N LYS A 137 -0.56 -16.65 -18.73
CA LYS A 137 -1.66 -17.56 -18.31
C LYS A 137 -2.74 -17.76 -19.37
N ASP A 138 -2.82 -16.90 -20.39
CA ASP A 138 -3.96 -16.82 -21.33
C ASP A 138 -3.65 -17.31 -22.76
N SER A 139 -2.53 -18.00 -23.02
CA SER A 139 -2.19 -18.54 -24.35
C SER A 139 -1.81 -20.03 -24.27
N GLU A 140 -2.73 -20.92 -24.66
CA GLU A 140 -2.56 -22.39 -24.78
C GLU A 140 -1.63 -22.74 -25.97
N VAL A 141 -0.87 -23.86 -26.10
CA VAL A 141 -1.07 -25.32 -25.91
C VAL A 141 0.34 -26.03 -26.01
N PRO A 142 0.53 -27.37 -25.84
CA PRO A 142 0.48 -28.25 -24.67
C PRO A 142 1.88 -28.76 -24.24
N ILE A 143 2.29 -28.57 -22.98
CA ILE A 143 3.36 -29.39 -22.39
C ILE A 143 2.93 -29.81 -21.00
N SER A 144 2.92 -31.13 -20.82
CA SER A 144 2.65 -31.86 -19.59
C SER A 144 3.38 -31.28 -18.39
N THR A 145 2.68 -30.48 -17.59
CA THR A 145 2.92 -30.38 -16.16
C THR A 145 1.56 -30.10 -15.54
N SER A 146 1.03 -31.09 -14.84
CA SER A 146 -0.27 -31.12 -14.21
C SER A 146 -0.46 -29.93 -13.26
N ILE A 147 -1.06 -28.87 -13.79
CA ILE A 147 -1.79 -27.88 -13.01
C ILE A 147 -3.17 -28.49 -12.77
N PRO A 148 -3.59 -28.76 -11.53
CA PRO A 148 -4.98 -29.12 -11.27
C PRO A 148 -5.88 -27.96 -11.67
N SER A 149 -6.82 -28.26 -12.55
CA SER A 149 -7.93 -27.46 -13.01
C SER A 149 -8.73 -26.86 -11.85
N LYS A 150 -9.29 -25.67 -12.10
CA LYS A 150 -10.33 -25.04 -11.29
C LYS A 150 -11.69 -25.76 -11.44
N ASP A 151 -11.73 -27.07 -11.21
CA ASP A 151 -12.98 -27.85 -11.19
C ASP A 151 -13.06 -28.85 -10.03
N ASP A 152 -12.20 -28.73 -9.02
CA ASP A 152 -12.47 -29.31 -7.71
C ASP A 152 -12.38 -28.16 -6.69
N GLU A 153 -13.53 -27.53 -6.41
CA GLU A 153 -13.76 -27.04 -5.06
C GLU A 153 -13.45 -28.21 -4.13
N THR A 154 -12.25 -28.22 -3.57
CA THR A 154 -11.93 -29.07 -2.43
C THR A 154 -12.96 -28.71 -1.37
N LYS A 155 -14.03 -29.48 -1.33
CA LYS A 155 -15.17 -29.39 -0.43
C LYS A 155 -14.70 -29.79 0.97
N LEU A 156 -13.78 -28.99 1.51
CA LEU A 156 -13.40 -29.03 2.90
C LEU A 156 -14.67 -28.62 3.62
N ASN A 157 -15.31 -29.56 4.32
CA ASN A 157 -16.55 -29.32 5.06
C ASN A 157 -16.21 -28.48 6.30
N LEU A 158 -15.89 -27.21 6.06
CA LEU A 158 -15.49 -26.22 7.02
C LEU A 158 -16.51 -25.07 6.96
N PRO A 159 -16.96 -24.52 8.10
CA PRO A 159 -16.61 -24.90 9.47
C PRO A 159 -17.29 -26.20 9.93
N LEU A 160 -16.59 -26.98 10.77
CA LEU A 160 -17.15 -28.20 11.35
C LEU A 160 -18.26 -27.83 12.35
N THR A 161 -19.46 -28.38 12.16
CA THR A 161 -20.63 -28.10 12.99
C THR A 161 -20.99 -29.25 13.92
N THR A 162 -20.66 -30.49 13.54
CA THR A 162 -21.03 -31.70 14.30
C THR A 162 -19.79 -32.50 14.72
N PHE A 163 -19.86 -33.22 15.86
CA PHE A 163 -18.80 -34.15 16.27
C PHE A 163 -18.53 -35.27 15.26
N LYS A 164 -19.55 -35.67 14.48
CA LYS A 164 -19.39 -36.66 13.40
C LYS A 164 -18.45 -36.14 12.32
N ASP A 165 -18.54 -34.84 12.01
CA ASP A 165 -17.68 -34.18 11.02
C ASP A 165 -16.24 -34.09 11.55
N VAL A 166 -16.06 -33.75 12.83
CA VAL A 166 -14.73 -33.77 13.49
C VAL A 166 -14.10 -35.15 13.38
N ALA A 167 -14.82 -36.22 13.75
CA ALA A 167 -14.30 -37.58 13.68
C ALA A 167 -13.97 -38.02 12.25
N ARG A 168 -14.76 -37.58 11.26
CA ARG A 168 -14.48 -37.83 9.85
C ARG A 168 -13.21 -37.09 9.41
N THR A 169 -13.10 -35.81 9.72
CA THR A 169 -11.95 -34.98 9.37
C THR A 169 -10.66 -35.48 10.04
N GLU A 170 -10.71 -35.91 11.30
CA GLU A 170 -9.57 -36.52 11.98
C GLU A 170 -9.07 -37.78 11.26
N ARG A 171 -9.98 -38.63 10.76
CA ARG A 171 -9.61 -39.81 9.95
C ARG A 171 -9.01 -39.42 8.60
N GLU A 172 -9.54 -38.37 7.96
CA GLU A 172 -9.02 -37.86 6.69
C GLU A 172 -7.65 -37.19 6.85
N LEU A 173 -7.42 -36.53 7.98
CA LEU A 173 -6.16 -35.85 8.33
C LEU A 173 -5.02 -36.80 8.70
N SER A 174 -5.31 -38.08 8.96
CA SER A 174 -4.28 -39.12 9.06
C SER A 174 -3.49 -39.28 7.76
N ASN A 175 -4.06 -38.91 6.61
CA ASN A 175 -3.32 -38.91 5.35
C ASN A 175 -2.44 -37.65 5.24
N PRO A 176 -1.11 -37.78 5.04
CA PRO A 176 -0.20 -36.63 4.97
C PRO A 176 -0.51 -35.67 3.82
N THR A 177 -1.03 -36.19 2.69
CA THR A 177 -1.39 -35.34 1.54
C THR A 177 -2.59 -34.45 1.84
N THR A 178 -3.60 -34.98 2.52
CA THR A 178 -4.77 -34.24 2.99
C THR A 178 -4.37 -33.25 4.08
N ARG A 179 -3.56 -33.68 5.06
CA ARG A 179 -3.00 -32.81 6.09
C ARG A 179 -2.33 -31.58 5.49
N GLN A 180 -1.47 -31.77 4.49
CA GLN A 180 -0.77 -30.66 3.84
C GLN A 180 -1.73 -29.71 3.12
N LYS A 181 -2.81 -30.22 2.50
CA LYS A 181 -3.86 -29.39 1.90
C LYS A 181 -4.53 -28.50 2.94
N TYR A 182 -4.91 -29.05 4.09
CA TYR A 182 -5.48 -28.28 5.21
C TYR A 182 -4.49 -27.25 5.75
N VAL A 183 -3.22 -27.62 5.97
CA VAL A 183 -2.20 -26.68 6.43
C VAL A 183 -2.04 -25.53 5.44
N ASN A 184 -1.93 -25.81 4.13
CA ASN A 184 -1.79 -24.78 3.10
C ASN A 184 -3.00 -23.83 3.10
N TYR A 185 -4.23 -24.37 3.16
CA TYR A 185 -5.44 -23.57 3.20
C TYR A 185 -5.51 -22.67 4.44
N LEU A 186 -5.27 -23.24 5.63
CA LEU A 186 -5.32 -22.48 6.89
C LEU A 186 -4.19 -21.45 6.98
N SER A 187 -3.02 -21.72 6.37
CA SER A 187 -1.92 -20.77 6.29
C SER A 187 -2.24 -19.55 5.42
N MET A 188 -3.24 -19.63 4.53
CA MET A 188 -3.69 -18.48 3.75
C MET A 188 -4.61 -17.55 4.55
N LEU A 189 -5.22 -18.05 5.64
CA LEU A 189 -6.08 -17.27 6.51
C LEU A 189 -5.20 -16.41 7.43
N GLY A 190 -4.92 -15.19 6.98
CA GLY A 190 -3.94 -14.29 7.59
C GLY A 190 -4.52 -13.26 8.56
N GLY A 191 -3.58 -12.63 9.30
CA GLY A 191 -3.75 -11.48 10.18
C GLY A 191 -2.36 -10.96 10.61
N ILE A 192 -2.23 -9.69 10.98
CA ILE A 192 -0.92 -9.10 11.35
C ILE A 192 -0.48 -9.56 12.74
N GLN A 193 -1.43 -9.84 13.64
CA GLN A 193 -1.14 -10.26 15.01
C GLN A 193 -1.51 -11.73 15.23
N PRO A 194 -0.74 -12.47 16.04
CA PRO A 194 -1.00 -13.89 16.36
C PRO A 194 -2.42 -14.16 16.85
N LYS A 195 -2.95 -13.29 17.71
CA LYS A 195 -4.36 -13.34 18.17
C LYS A 195 -5.37 -13.36 17.04
N PHE A 196 -5.19 -12.51 16.02
CA PHE A 196 -6.11 -12.42 14.89
C PHE A 196 -5.95 -13.59 13.93
N VAL A 197 -4.72 -14.04 13.72
CA VAL A 197 -4.43 -15.24 12.92
C VAL A 197 -5.15 -16.45 13.49
N ILE A 198 -4.93 -16.77 14.76
CA ILE A 198 -5.52 -17.94 15.39
C ILE A 198 -7.04 -17.82 15.45
N LYS A 199 -7.57 -16.62 15.72
CA LYS A 199 -9.01 -16.36 15.64
C LYS A 199 -9.58 -16.68 14.25
N ASN A 200 -8.95 -16.19 13.18
CA ASN A 200 -9.42 -16.38 11.81
C ASN A 200 -9.35 -17.86 11.40
N ILE A 201 -8.27 -18.55 11.75
CA ILE A 201 -8.11 -19.99 11.54
C ILE A 201 -9.19 -20.77 12.31
N MET A 202 -9.36 -20.50 13.61
CA MET A 202 -10.32 -21.22 14.45
C MET A 202 -11.77 -21.04 14.01
N GLN A 203 -12.15 -19.86 13.51
CA GLN A 203 -13.48 -19.60 12.95
C GLN A 203 -13.76 -20.40 11.66
N GLN A 204 -12.72 -20.76 10.92
CA GLN A 204 -12.83 -21.60 9.73
C GLN A 204 -12.78 -23.09 10.07
N VAL A 205 -12.12 -23.48 11.17
CA VAL A 205 -12.04 -24.90 11.57
C VAL A 205 -13.31 -25.37 12.31
N LEU A 206 -13.83 -24.59 13.27
CA LEU A 206 -14.97 -24.98 14.10
C LEU A 206 -16.05 -23.89 14.11
N SER A 207 -17.31 -24.31 14.07
CA SER A 207 -18.44 -23.41 14.39
C SER A 207 -18.41 -23.03 15.87
N ASP A 208 -18.88 -21.81 16.19
CA ASP A 208 -18.95 -21.29 17.56
C ASP A 208 -19.71 -22.26 18.50
N ASP A 209 -20.78 -22.90 18.00
CA ASP A 209 -21.60 -23.86 18.76
C ASP A 209 -20.86 -25.15 19.13
N LEU A 210 -20.02 -25.65 18.20
CA LEU A 210 -19.23 -26.85 18.41
C LEU A 210 -18.02 -26.54 19.29
N ALA A 211 -17.38 -25.39 19.07
CA ALA A 211 -16.21 -24.98 19.82
C ALA A 211 -16.52 -24.75 21.31
N ARG A 212 -17.78 -24.45 21.69
CA ARG A 212 -18.25 -24.41 23.09
C ARG A 212 -18.03 -25.73 23.84
N GLN A 213 -18.08 -26.84 23.12
CA GLN A 213 -18.01 -28.19 23.68
C GLN A 213 -16.57 -28.72 23.82
N PHE A 214 -15.58 -27.92 23.43
CA PHE A 214 -14.17 -28.23 23.55
C PHE A 214 -13.48 -27.35 24.60
N ASN A 215 -12.47 -27.92 25.25
CA ASN A 215 -11.52 -27.23 26.10
C ASN A 215 -10.12 -27.70 25.72
N ARG A 216 -9.08 -26.88 25.91
CA ARG A 216 -7.69 -27.28 25.59
C ARG A 216 -7.32 -28.64 26.22
N ARG A 217 -7.57 -28.84 27.53
CA ARG A 217 -7.25 -30.08 28.28
C ARG A 217 -8.44 -31.00 28.56
N GLY A 218 -9.63 -30.67 28.08
CA GLY A 218 -10.83 -31.49 28.34
C GLY A 218 -11.29 -31.57 29.81
N ARG A 219 -11.17 -30.49 30.58
CA ARG A 219 -11.71 -30.44 31.95
C ARG A 219 -13.23 -30.25 31.95
N GLY A 220 -13.93 -30.98 32.83
CA GLY A 220 -15.39 -30.97 32.96
C GLY A 220 -16.06 -31.81 31.88
N ASP A 221 -17.26 -31.42 31.45
CA ASP A 221 -18.04 -32.13 30.41
C ASP A 221 -17.59 -31.83 28.96
N LYS A 222 -16.42 -31.19 28.80
CA LYS A 222 -15.90 -30.73 27.51
C LYS A 222 -14.78 -31.62 27.01
N LYS A 223 -14.75 -31.88 25.70
CA LYS A 223 -13.73 -32.74 25.08
C LYS A 223 -12.37 -32.04 24.98
N PRO A 224 -11.25 -32.78 25.08
CA PRO A 224 -9.92 -32.23 24.89
C PRO A 224 -9.67 -31.88 23.43
N PHE A 225 -9.36 -30.62 23.15
CA PHE A 225 -8.97 -30.18 21.82
C PHE A 225 -7.52 -30.58 21.49
N SER A 226 -6.64 -30.64 22.50
CA SER A 226 -5.22 -30.94 22.32
C SER A 226 -4.92 -32.35 21.78
N GLU A 227 -5.86 -33.28 21.91
CA GLU A 227 -5.71 -34.67 21.44
C GLU A 227 -6.05 -34.82 19.95
N LEU A 228 -6.63 -33.80 19.34
CA LEU A 228 -7.02 -33.81 17.93
C LEU A 228 -5.82 -33.50 17.02
N ILE A 229 -5.72 -34.22 15.91
CA ILE A 229 -4.78 -33.96 14.81
C ILE A 229 -5.00 -32.55 14.24
N LEU A 230 -6.25 -32.06 14.28
CA LEU A 230 -6.59 -30.67 13.96
C LEU A 230 -5.76 -29.65 14.75
N THR A 231 -5.42 -29.90 16.01
CA THR A 231 -4.57 -28.99 16.81
C THR A 231 -3.16 -28.91 16.23
N ASP A 232 -2.62 -30.04 15.79
CA ASP A 232 -1.31 -30.09 15.15
C ASP A 232 -1.33 -29.38 13.79
N VAL A 233 -2.40 -29.56 13.02
CA VAL A 233 -2.59 -28.88 11.72
C VAL A 233 -2.67 -27.36 11.89
N ILE A 234 -3.37 -26.88 12.92
CA ILE A 234 -3.44 -25.46 13.25
C ILE A 234 -2.06 -24.93 13.66
N ARG A 235 -1.30 -25.71 14.46
CA ARG A 235 0.06 -25.34 14.85
C ARG A 235 1.00 -25.27 13.64
N ASP A 236 0.92 -26.22 12.73
CA ASP A 236 1.73 -26.24 11.51
C ASP A 236 1.39 -25.04 10.61
N ALA A 237 0.11 -24.67 10.52
CA ALA A 237 -0.33 -23.48 9.79
C ALA A 237 0.16 -22.17 10.44
N ALA A 238 0.09 -22.07 11.77
CA ALA A 238 0.58 -20.92 12.52
C ALA A 238 2.11 -20.76 12.42
N SER A 239 2.85 -21.87 12.42
CA SER A 239 4.31 -21.86 12.25
C SER A 239 4.74 -21.30 10.90
N LYS A 240 3.97 -21.54 9.83
CA LYS A 240 4.23 -20.93 8.51
C LYS A 240 4.04 -19.42 8.49
N GLN A 241 3.31 -18.87 9.47
CA GLN A 241 3.11 -17.44 9.66
C GLN A 241 4.03 -16.85 10.74
N SER A 242 5.11 -17.55 11.12
CA SER A 242 6.10 -17.11 12.12
C SER A 242 5.56 -16.97 13.56
N ILE A 243 4.44 -17.64 13.89
CA ILE A 243 3.90 -17.65 15.26
C ILE A 243 4.58 -18.75 16.06
N MET A 244 5.08 -18.40 17.26
CA MET A 244 5.71 -19.37 18.17
C MET A 244 4.68 -20.34 18.74
N ARG A 245 5.12 -21.58 19.01
CA ARG A 245 4.24 -22.66 19.49
C ARG A 245 3.48 -22.28 20.76
N ASP A 246 4.16 -21.73 21.76
CA ASP A 246 3.55 -21.38 23.04
C ASP A 246 2.51 -20.26 22.91
N GLU A 247 2.77 -19.32 22.01
CA GLU A 247 1.85 -18.22 21.67
C GLU A 247 0.60 -18.76 20.98
N CYS A 248 0.77 -19.67 20.01
CA CYS A 248 -0.33 -20.37 19.34
C CYS A 248 -1.21 -21.14 20.35
N GLU A 249 -0.61 -21.93 21.26
CA GLU A 249 -1.35 -22.70 22.26
C GLU A 249 -2.09 -21.81 23.28
N THR A 250 -1.51 -20.65 23.62
CA THR A 250 -2.13 -19.64 24.49
C THR A 250 -3.32 -19.00 23.80
N GLU A 251 -3.19 -18.63 22.53
CA GLU A 251 -4.27 -18.02 21.77
C GLU A 251 -5.41 -19.00 21.46
N ILE A 252 -5.11 -20.28 21.21
CA ILE A 252 -6.15 -21.33 21.10
C ILE A 252 -6.92 -21.46 22.42
N LYS A 253 -6.22 -21.45 23.56
CA LYS A 253 -6.85 -21.47 24.89
C LYS A 253 -7.74 -20.24 25.11
N ASN A 254 -7.24 -19.06 24.79
CA ASN A 254 -7.97 -17.79 24.90
C ASN A 254 -9.22 -17.80 24.00
N TYR A 255 -9.07 -18.28 22.77
CA TYR A 255 -10.18 -18.43 21.82
C TYR A 255 -11.28 -19.31 22.41
N LEU A 256 -10.96 -20.54 22.85
CA LEU A 256 -11.93 -21.49 23.39
C LEU A 256 -12.59 -20.99 24.68
N SER A 257 -11.84 -20.27 25.53
CA SER A 257 -12.37 -19.69 26.77
C SER A 257 -13.38 -18.57 26.50
N CYS A 258 -13.14 -17.73 25.51
CA CYS A 258 -13.96 -16.56 25.21
C CYS A 258 -15.20 -16.86 24.33
N ILE A 259 -15.44 -18.12 23.95
CA ILE A 259 -16.60 -18.48 23.10
C ILE A 259 -17.93 -18.19 23.81
N ALA A 260 -18.02 -18.48 25.11
CA ALA A 260 -19.25 -18.26 25.87
C ALA A 260 -19.68 -16.78 25.83
N ASP A 261 -18.72 -15.85 25.98
CA ASP A 261 -18.96 -14.42 25.92
C ASP A 261 -19.31 -13.93 24.50
N ARG A 262 -18.73 -14.56 23.46
CA ARG A 262 -18.99 -14.21 22.05
C ARG A 262 -20.40 -14.59 21.60
N ILE A 263 -20.90 -15.76 22.02
CA ILE A 263 -22.27 -16.19 21.72
C ILE A 263 -23.28 -15.28 22.45
N GLY A 264 -23.01 -14.92 23.71
CA GLY A 264 -23.89 -14.05 24.50
C GLY A 264 -24.06 -12.62 23.95
N ARG A 265 -23.04 -12.08 23.27
CA ARG A 265 -23.06 -10.75 22.63
C ARG A 265 -23.71 -10.72 21.23
N LYS A 266 -24.00 -11.87 20.62
CA LYS A 266 -24.67 -11.99 19.31
C LYS A 266 -26.21 -12.00 19.40
N ARG A 267 -26.81 -11.71 20.56
CA ARG A 267 -28.28 -11.61 20.67
C ARG A 267 -28.81 -10.53 19.72
N PRO A 268 -29.96 -10.75 19.06
CA PRO A 268 -30.47 -9.82 18.07
C PRO A 268 -30.74 -8.47 18.73
N ILE A 269 -30.37 -7.40 18.03
CA ILE A 269 -31.05 -6.12 18.22
C ILE A 269 -32.47 -6.38 17.68
N GLU A 270 -33.45 -6.45 18.57
CA GLU A 270 -34.87 -6.46 18.21
C GLU A 270 -35.25 -5.19 17.43
#